data_AF-A0A920NBD5-F1
#
_entry.id   AF-A0A920NBD5-F1
#
_cell.length_a   1.000
_cell.length_b   1.000
_cell.length_c   1.000
_cell.angle_alpha   90.00
_cell.angle_beta   90.00
_cell.angle_gamma   90.00
#
_symmetry.space_group_name_H-M   'P 1'
#
loop_
_entity.id
_entity.type
_entity.pdbx_description
1 polymer ?
#
loop_
_entity_poly.entity_id
_entity_poly.type
_entity_poly.pdbx_seq_one_letter_code
_entity_poly.pdbx_strand_id
1 'polypeptide(L)'
;MAIQISGAMDNNECMFIEAGTGTGKSLAYLVPALLSASQKDMTTIISTNTLNLQEQLLDNDLPVPLKCMETKSQPLINSTKITVLKGRSNYLCKRRLENYLDRPTLTFEESMLLGKLLVWSEYTTTGDKSEISFTRSNHNGIGESSPQKGARKLRIL
;
A
#
# COMPACT_ATOMS: atom_id res chain seq x y z
N MET A 1 -17.96 -14.26 10.70
CA MET A 1 -17.50 -13.33 9.65
C MET A 1 -16.41 -13.92 8.76
N ALA A 2 -15.17 -14.16 9.23
CA ALA A 2 -14.08 -14.62 8.36
C ALA A 2 -14.38 -15.92 7.57
N ILE A 3 -14.97 -16.92 8.24
CA ILE A 3 -15.39 -18.18 7.60
C ILE A 3 -16.44 -17.92 6.51
N GLN A 4 -17.39 -17.01 6.75
CA GLN A 4 -18.44 -16.67 5.79
C GLN A 4 -17.85 -15.96 4.56
N ILE A 5 -16.91 -15.03 4.78
CA ILE A 5 -16.19 -14.35 3.69
C ILE A 5 -15.40 -15.37 2.86
N SER A 6 -14.67 -16.30 3.51
CA SER A 6 -13.94 -17.36 2.80
C SER A 6 -14.86 -18.22 1.95
N GLY A 7 -16.02 -18.62 2.48
CA GLY A 7 -17.00 -19.41 1.74
C GLY A 7 -17.55 -18.66 0.53
N ALA A 8 -17.90 -17.38 0.69
CA ALA A 8 -18.37 -16.54 -0.41
C ALA A 8 -17.29 -16.36 -1.49
N MET A 9 -16.01 -16.16 -1.10
CA MET A 9 -14.90 -16.10 -2.03
C MET A 9 -14.73 -17.41 -2.82
N ASP A 10 -14.86 -18.57 -2.16
CA ASP A 10 -14.69 -19.88 -2.78
C ASP A 10 -15.84 -20.24 -3.72
N ASN A 11 -17.05 -19.77 -3.42
CA ASN A 11 -18.25 -19.99 -4.22
C ASN A 11 -18.46 -18.89 -5.28
N ASN A 12 -17.60 -17.87 -5.36
CA ASN A 12 -17.78 -16.67 -6.19
C ASN A 12 -19.12 -15.94 -5.95
N GLU A 13 -19.52 -15.82 -4.69
CA GLU A 13 -20.78 -15.19 -4.28
C GLU A 13 -20.58 -13.73 -3.84
N CYS A 14 -21.60 -12.90 -4.09
CA CYS A 14 -21.65 -11.55 -3.53
C CYS A 14 -22.27 -11.59 -2.12
N MET A 15 -21.56 -11.05 -1.14
CA MET A 15 -22.01 -11.01 0.25
C MET A 15 -22.01 -9.58 0.79
N PHE A 16 -23.09 -9.21 1.48
CA PHE A 16 -23.19 -7.99 2.25
C PHE A 16 -23.10 -8.33 3.74
N ILE A 17 -22.21 -7.64 4.45
CA ILE A 17 -22.00 -7.84 5.89
C ILE A 17 -22.04 -6.47 6.56
N GLU A 18 -22.94 -6.31 7.52
CA GLU A 18 -22.92 -5.17 8.44
C GLU A 18 -22.11 -5.55 9.68
N ALA A 19 -21.21 -4.66 10.10
CA ALA A 19 -20.37 -4.90 11.25
C ALA A 19 -20.02 -3.59 11.97
N GLY A 20 -20.30 -3.55 13.28
CA GLY A 20 -20.04 -2.42 14.15
C GLY A 20 -18.54 -2.11 14.30
N THR A 21 -18.21 -0.93 14.82
CA THR A 21 -16.82 -0.58 15.16
C THR A 21 -16.24 -1.56 16.18
N GLY A 22 -14.94 -1.85 16.10
CA GLY A 22 -14.26 -2.76 17.05
C GLY A 22 -14.54 -4.26 16.87
N THR A 23 -15.42 -4.69 15.95
CA THR A 23 -15.75 -6.12 15.77
C THR A 23 -14.71 -6.93 14.98
N GLY A 24 -13.53 -6.38 14.73
CA GLY A 24 -12.48 -7.06 13.95
C GLY A 24 -12.76 -7.19 12.45
N LYS A 25 -13.50 -6.24 11.86
CA LYS A 25 -13.81 -6.22 10.41
C LYS A 25 -12.57 -6.43 9.53
N SER A 26 -11.50 -5.69 9.81
CA SER A 26 -10.27 -5.76 9.03
C SER A 26 -9.68 -7.17 9.00
N LEU A 27 -9.52 -7.78 10.18
CA LEU A 27 -9.04 -9.16 10.28
C LEU A 27 -9.96 -10.15 9.57
N ALA A 28 -11.27 -9.93 9.65
CA ALA A 28 -12.25 -10.84 9.06
C ALA A 28 -12.13 -10.96 7.54
N TYR A 29 -11.79 -9.88 6.82
CA TYR A 29 -11.53 -9.96 5.38
C TYR A 29 -10.04 -10.18 5.03
N LEU A 30 -9.09 -9.72 5.86
CA LEU A 30 -7.66 -9.86 5.58
C LEU A 30 -7.18 -11.31 5.61
N VAL A 31 -7.60 -12.08 6.62
CA VAL A 31 -7.19 -13.49 6.77
C VAL A 31 -7.57 -14.33 5.53
N PRO A 32 -8.85 -14.39 5.09
CA PRO A 32 -9.21 -15.14 3.90
C PRO A 32 -8.60 -14.54 2.61
N ALA A 33 -8.40 -13.22 2.54
CA ALA A 33 -7.72 -12.58 1.42
C ALA A 33 -6.27 -13.05 1.26
N LEU A 34 -5.52 -13.12 2.36
CA LEU A 34 -4.13 -13.58 2.41
C LEU A 34 -4.02 -15.08 2.10
N LEU A 35 -4.92 -15.90 2.64
CA LEU A 35 -4.98 -17.33 2.33
C LEU A 35 -5.27 -17.57 0.85
N SER A 36 -6.22 -16.82 0.27
CA SER A 36 -6.56 -16.93 -1.15
C SER A 36 -5.40 -16.50 -2.04
N ALA A 37 -4.70 -15.41 -1.68
CA ALA A 37 -3.54 -14.93 -2.43
C ALA A 37 -2.34 -15.87 -2.37
N SER A 38 -2.07 -16.47 -1.21
CA SER A 38 -0.91 -17.34 -1.00
C SER A 38 -1.14 -18.78 -1.51
N GLN A 39 -2.29 -19.37 -1.21
CA GLN A 39 -2.56 -20.80 -1.45
C GLN A 39 -3.32 -21.08 -2.75
N LYS A 40 -4.22 -20.18 -3.17
CA LYS A 40 -5.15 -20.42 -4.30
C LYS A 40 -4.78 -19.68 -5.58
N ASP A 41 -3.65 -18.95 -5.59
CA ASP A 41 -3.19 -18.12 -6.71
C ASP A 41 -4.23 -17.07 -7.16
N MET A 42 -5.10 -16.64 -6.24
CA MET A 42 -6.14 -15.67 -6.54
C MET A 42 -5.68 -14.26 -6.20
N THR A 43 -5.85 -13.32 -7.14
CA THR A 43 -5.61 -11.91 -6.85
C THR A 43 -6.79 -11.34 -6.08
N THR A 44 -6.55 -10.91 -4.84
CA THR A 44 -7.58 -10.27 -4.01
C THR A 44 -7.44 -8.76 -4.07
N ILE A 45 -8.57 -8.05 -4.10
CA ILE A 45 -8.63 -6.59 -4.09
C ILE A 45 -9.45 -6.15 -2.86
N ILE A 46 -8.88 -5.27 -2.05
CA ILE A 46 -9.55 -4.65 -0.91
C ILE A 46 -9.69 -3.17 -1.22
N SER A 47 -10.91 -2.64 -1.24
CA SER A 47 -11.17 -1.22 -1.46
C SER A 47 -11.68 -0.58 -0.18
N THR A 48 -11.19 0.62 0.11
CA THR A 48 -11.62 1.42 1.26
C THR A 48 -12.07 2.82 0.83
N ASN A 49 -12.76 3.55 1.72
CA ASN A 49 -13.35 4.84 1.38
C ASN A 49 -12.33 6.00 1.30
N THR A 50 -11.24 5.95 2.06
CA THR A 50 -10.28 7.07 2.17
C THR A 50 -8.84 6.58 2.22
N LEU A 51 -7.90 7.42 1.79
CA LEU A 51 -6.46 7.10 1.86
C LEU A 51 -6.00 6.80 3.29
N ASN A 52 -6.50 7.54 4.29
CA ASN A 52 -6.18 7.27 5.69
C ASN A 52 -6.63 5.87 6.14
N LEU A 53 -7.77 5.37 5.64
CA LEU A 53 -8.20 4.00 5.94
C LEU A 53 -7.31 2.97 5.24
N GLN A 54 -6.82 3.26 4.03
CA GLN A 54 -5.82 2.40 3.35
C GLN A 54 -4.51 2.35 4.13
N GLU A 55 -4.01 3.50 4.58
CA GLU A 55 -2.78 3.59 5.37
C GLU A 55 -2.94 2.88 6.71
N GLN A 56 -4.06 3.08 7.41
CA GLN A 56 -4.36 2.31 8.63
C GLN A 56 -4.39 0.80 8.35
N LEU A 57 -4.99 0.39 7.23
CA LEU A 57 -5.05 -1.01 6.85
C LEU A 57 -3.64 -1.60 6.64
N LEU A 58 -2.75 -0.84 5.99
CA LEU A 58 -1.38 -1.25 5.68
C LEU A 58 -0.46 -1.26 6.90
N ASP A 59 -0.50 -0.21 7.70
CA ASP A 59 0.48 0.03 8.76
C ASP A 59 0.11 -0.68 10.06
N ASN A 60 -1.19 -0.92 10.31
CA ASN A 60 -1.67 -1.47 11.57
C ASN A 60 -2.40 -2.81 11.41
N ASP A 61 -3.38 -2.89 10.52
CA ASP A 61 -4.27 -4.05 10.46
C ASP A 61 -3.66 -5.24 9.71
N LEU A 62 -2.96 -4.99 8.60
CA LEU A 62 -2.32 -6.00 7.76
C LEU A 62 -1.12 -6.71 8.41
N PRO A 63 -0.24 -6.04 9.18
CA PRO A 63 0.88 -6.71 9.84
C PRO A 63 0.45 -7.77 10.86
N VAL A 64 -0.73 -7.64 11.46
CA VAL A 64 -1.24 -8.57 12.47
C VAL A 64 -1.41 -9.99 11.91
N PRO A 65 -2.27 -10.24 10.89
CA PRO A 65 -2.45 -11.57 10.34
C PRO A 65 -1.19 -12.08 9.64
N LEU A 66 -0.38 -11.20 9.01
CA LEU A 66 0.91 -11.61 8.43
C LEU A 66 1.83 -12.24 9.48
N LYS A 67 2.01 -11.59 10.63
CA LYS A 67 2.83 -12.12 11.74
C LYS A 67 2.25 -13.40 12.34
N CYS A 68 0.93 -13.48 12.50
CA CYS A 68 0.28 -14.65 13.07
C CYS A 68 0.31 -15.88 12.15
N MET A 69 0.29 -15.66 10.84
CA MET A 69 0.27 -16.72 9.82
C MET A 69 1.67 -17.08 9.32
N GLU A 70 2.68 -16.30 9.68
CA GLU A 70 4.07 -16.58 9.34
C GLU A 70 4.55 -17.84 10.07
N THR A 71 4.81 -18.90 9.30
CA THR A 71 5.35 -20.16 9.83
C THR A 71 6.65 -20.49 9.11
N LYS A 72 7.58 -21.16 9.80
CA LYS A 72 8.85 -21.63 9.19
C LYS A 72 8.64 -22.50 7.95
N SER A 73 7.50 -23.19 7.88
CA SER A 73 7.16 -24.11 6.78
C SER A 73 6.44 -23.42 5.61
N GLN A 74 5.79 -22.27 5.84
CA GLN A 74 5.09 -21.48 4.82
C GLN A 74 5.26 -19.98 5.12
N PRO A 75 6.32 -19.33 4.62
CA PRO A 75 6.51 -17.90 4.79
C PRO A 75 5.50 -17.13 3.92
N LEU A 76 4.46 -16.57 4.54
CA LEU A 76 3.42 -15.78 3.87
C LEU A 76 3.98 -14.47 3.31
N ILE A 77 4.90 -13.84 4.04
CA ILE A 77 5.51 -12.55 3.69
C ILE A 77 6.29 -12.64 2.38
N ASN A 78 6.95 -13.77 2.11
CA ASN A 78 7.76 -13.95 0.90
C ASN A 78 6.94 -14.47 -0.30
N SER A 79 5.77 -15.04 -0.05
CA SER A 79 4.92 -15.63 -1.10
C SER A 79 3.82 -14.68 -1.59
N THR A 80 3.47 -13.65 -0.81
CA THR A 80 2.37 -12.73 -1.11
C THR A 80 2.89 -11.34 -1.45
N LYS A 81 2.71 -10.92 -2.70
CA LYS A 81 2.99 -9.55 -3.14
C LYS A 81 1.84 -8.63 -2.76
N ILE A 82 2.11 -7.71 -1.84
CA ILE A 82 1.13 -6.71 -1.43
C ILE A 82 1.46 -5.39 -2.14
N THR A 83 0.44 -4.72 -2.68
CA THR A 83 0.62 -3.43 -3.36
C THR A 83 -0.54 -2.51 -3.09
N VAL A 84 -0.24 -1.22 -3.04
CA VAL A 84 -1.21 -0.13 -2.83
C VAL A 84 -1.40 0.58 -4.14
N LEU A 85 -2.64 0.89 -4.48
CA LEU A 85 -2.95 1.67 -5.66
C LEU A 85 -3.79 2.89 -5.25
N LYS A 86 -3.17 4.06 -5.36
CA LYS A 86 -3.81 5.35 -5.12
C LYS A 86 -4.19 6.02 -6.45
N GLY A 87 -4.97 7.10 -6.40
CA GLY A 87 -5.22 7.94 -7.57
C GLY A 87 -3.94 8.59 -8.10
N ARG A 88 -3.86 8.85 -9.42
CA ARG A 88 -2.65 9.40 -10.10
C ARG A 88 -2.13 10.70 -9.50
N SER A 89 -2.99 11.51 -8.88
CA SER A 89 -2.63 12.76 -8.20
C SER A 89 -1.80 12.55 -6.92
N ASN A 90 -1.68 11.30 -6.44
CA ASN A 90 -0.84 10.95 -5.30
C ASN A 90 0.58 10.55 -5.73
N TYR A 91 0.88 10.49 -7.02
CA TYR A 91 2.21 10.12 -7.50
C TYR A 91 2.92 11.29 -8.19
N LEU A 92 4.24 11.30 -8.11
CA LEU A 92 5.09 12.22 -8.85
C LEU A 92 4.88 12.04 -10.36
N CYS A 93 4.58 13.15 -11.03
CA CYS A 93 4.51 13.18 -12.48
C CYS A 93 5.82 13.74 -13.04
N LYS A 94 6.69 12.87 -13.56
CA LYS A 94 8.00 13.24 -14.14
C LYS A 94 7.89 14.37 -15.18
N ARG A 95 6.92 14.27 -16.10
CA ARG A 95 6.64 15.34 -17.08
C ARG A 95 6.29 16.68 -16.44
N ARG A 96 5.53 16.69 -15.34
CA ARG A 96 5.22 17.95 -14.63
C ARG A 96 6.45 18.51 -13.92
N LEU A 97 7.32 17.65 -13.40
CA LEU A 97 8.59 18.05 -12.79
C LEU A 97 9.52 18.67 -13.84
N GLU A 98 9.70 18.02 -14.99
CA GLU A 98 10.47 18.51 -16.14
C GLU A 98 9.97 19.89 -16.60
N ASN A 99 8.65 20.02 -16.85
CA ASN A 99 8.07 21.31 -17.24
C ASN A 99 8.29 22.42 -16.21
N TYR A 100 8.44 22.07 -14.93
CA TYR A 100 8.67 23.04 -13.86
C TYR A 100 10.15 23.44 -13.77
N LEU A 101 11.08 22.54 -14.10
CA LEU A 101 12.52 22.82 -14.21
C LEU A 101 12.83 23.78 -15.35
N ASP A 102 12.07 23.72 -16.45
CA ASP A 102 12.27 24.58 -17.62
C ASP A 102 11.78 26.04 -17.42
N ARG A 103 11.25 26.39 -16.24
CA ARG A 103 10.80 27.75 -15.95
C ARG A 103 12.00 28.71 -15.85
N PRO A 104 11.98 29.87 -16.54
CA PRO A 104 13.12 30.79 -16.58
C PRO A 104 13.39 31.49 -15.25
N THR A 105 12.39 31.59 -14.38
CA THR A 105 12.50 32.25 -13.07
C THR A 105 11.78 31.43 -12.02
N LEU A 106 12.48 31.14 -10.93
CA LEU A 106 11.94 30.52 -9.73
C LEU A 106 12.22 31.44 -8.54
N THR A 107 11.27 31.51 -7.62
CA THR A 107 11.52 32.13 -6.31
C THR A 107 12.49 31.28 -5.50
N PHE A 108 13.04 31.84 -4.42
CA PHE A 108 13.90 31.09 -3.50
C PHE A 108 13.17 29.88 -2.89
N GLU A 109 11.90 30.05 -2.51
CA GLU A 109 11.08 28.97 -1.94
C GLU A 109 10.80 27.86 -2.96
N GLU A 110 10.44 28.22 -4.20
CA GLU A 110 10.25 27.26 -5.28
C GLU A 110 11.56 26.50 -5.58
N SER A 111 12.70 27.19 -5.57
CA SER A 111 14.02 26.57 -5.78
C SER A 111 14.36 25.57 -4.67
N MET A 112 14.08 25.92 -3.41
CA MET A 112 14.29 25.03 -2.27
C MET A 112 13.38 23.80 -2.34
N LEU A 113 12.11 23.99 -2.68
CA LEU A 113 11.14 22.90 -2.84
C LEU A 113 11.55 21.97 -4.00
N LEU A 114 11.95 22.55 -5.13
CA LEU A 114 12.37 21.81 -6.31
C LEU A 114 13.62 20.98 -6.05
N GLY A 115 14.60 21.54 -5.33
CA GLY A 115 15.78 20.80 -4.88
C GLY A 115 15.41 19.57 -4.03
N LYS A 116 14.47 19.72 -3.08
CA LYS A 116 13.95 18.59 -2.29
C LYS A 116 13.26 17.54 -3.17
N LEU A 117 12.41 17.97 -4.10
CA LEU A 117 11.67 17.09 -5.01
C LEU A 117 12.60 16.32 -5.93
N LEU A 118 13.67 16.94 -6.44
CA LEU A 118 14.68 16.30 -7.29
C LEU A 118 15.44 15.20 -6.55
N VAL A 119 15.93 15.51 -5.34
CA VAL A 119 16.60 14.51 -4.51
C VAL A 119 15.63 13.36 -4.22
N TRP A 120 14.42 13.67 -3.77
CA TRP A 120 13.43 12.63 -3.48
C TRP A 120 13.04 11.81 -4.72
N SER A 121 12.95 12.39 -5.92
CA SER A 121 12.59 11.66 -7.13
C SER A 121 13.59 10.57 -7.53
N GLU A 122 14.84 10.69 -7.10
CA GLU A 122 15.89 9.67 -7.30
C GLU A 122 15.83 8.54 -6.27
N TYR A 123 15.34 8.81 -5.05
CA TYR A 123 15.34 7.86 -3.93
C TYR A 123 13.96 7.28 -3.59
N THR A 124 12.88 7.80 -4.17
CA THR A 124 11.53 7.31 -3.92
C THR A 124 11.35 5.86 -4.39
N THR A 125 10.67 5.05 -3.59
CA THR A 125 10.39 3.64 -3.92
C THR A 125 9.27 3.52 -4.93
N THR A 126 8.19 4.29 -4.75
CA THR A 126 6.98 4.20 -5.59
C THR A 126 6.61 5.49 -6.31
N GLY A 127 7.23 6.61 -5.92
CA GLY A 127 6.84 7.95 -6.37
C GLY A 127 5.60 8.49 -5.66
N ASP A 128 5.12 7.85 -4.59
CA ASP A 128 3.98 8.31 -3.79
C ASP A 128 4.36 9.53 -2.96
N LYS A 129 3.56 10.59 -3.03
CA LYS A 129 3.76 11.83 -2.27
C LYS A 129 3.82 11.62 -0.75
N SER A 130 3.31 10.50 -0.21
CA SER A 130 3.46 10.18 1.21
C SER A 130 4.91 9.86 1.60
N GLU A 131 5.78 9.52 0.64
CA GLU A 131 7.21 9.27 0.87
C GLU A 131 8.04 10.55 1.05
N ILE A 132 7.47 11.74 0.80
CA ILE A 132 8.15 13.02 0.96
C ILE A 132 7.48 13.88 2.04
N SER A 133 8.27 14.28 3.03
CA SER A 133 7.85 15.25 4.06
C SER A 133 8.34 16.64 3.69
N PHE A 134 7.41 17.56 3.42
CA PHE A 134 7.74 18.97 3.13
C PHE A 134 8.05 19.77 4.40
N THR A 135 7.68 19.25 5.56
CA THR A 135 8.06 19.73 6.88
C THR A 135 9.59 19.76 7.02
N ARG A 136 10.16 20.78 7.68
CA ARG A 136 11.56 20.74 8.14
C ARG A 136 11.69 19.59 9.14
N SER A 137 11.96 18.37 8.67
CA SER A 137 12.08 17.19 9.53
C SER A 137 13.54 16.87 9.78
N ASN A 138 13.89 16.82 11.06
CA ASN A 138 14.93 15.95 11.57
C ASN A 138 14.69 14.52 11.04
N HIS A 139 15.78 13.89 10.62
CA HIS A 139 15.86 12.55 10.05
C HIS A 139 15.19 11.48 10.93
N ASN A 140 14.62 10.45 10.28
CA ASN A 140 14.94 9.05 10.54
C ASN A 140 14.33 8.08 9.51
N GLY A 141 15.19 7.20 8.96
CA GLY A 141 14.91 5.80 8.63
C GLY A 141 14.15 5.47 7.34
N ILE A 142 14.87 5.06 6.29
CA ILE A 142 14.33 4.35 5.11
C ILE A 142 14.63 2.85 5.30
N GLY A 143 13.60 2.01 5.28
CA GLY A 143 13.72 0.55 5.13
C GLY A 143 13.54 0.16 3.67
N GLU A 144 14.53 -0.53 3.11
CA GLU A 144 14.51 -1.06 1.75
C GLU A 144 13.63 -2.32 1.64
N SER A 145 12.90 -2.46 0.52
CA SER A 145 12.49 -3.78 0.05
C SER A 145 12.54 -3.87 -1.48
N SER A 146 13.34 -4.81 -1.97
CA SER A 146 13.62 -5.07 -3.38
C SER A 146 12.48 -5.83 -4.07
N PRO A 147 12.19 -5.58 -5.37
CA PRO A 147 11.14 -6.30 -6.08
C PRO A 147 11.66 -7.63 -6.65
N GLN A 148 11.23 -8.76 -6.09
CA GLN A 148 11.39 -10.07 -6.73
C GLN A 148 10.28 -10.30 -7.79
N LYS A 149 10.69 -10.82 -8.95
CA LYS A 149 9.82 -11.25 -10.06
C LYS A 149 9.19 -12.61 -9.71
N GLY A 150 7.85 -12.68 -9.72
CA GLY A 150 7.09 -13.94 -9.67
C GLY A 150 5.96 -14.03 -8.63
N ALA A 151 5.77 -13.03 -7.77
CA ALA A 151 4.85 -13.17 -6.62
C ALA A 151 3.39 -12.74 -6.89
N ARG A 152 2.47 -13.53 -6.32
CA ARG A 152 0.99 -13.49 -6.38
C ARG A 152 0.43 -12.32 -5.58
N LYS A 153 -0.61 -11.62 -6.05
CA LYS A 153 -0.87 -10.22 -5.66
C LYS A 153 -2.12 -9.99 -4.79
N LEU A 154 -1.96 -9.32 -3.65
CA LEU A 154 -3.02 -8.60 -2.93
C LEU A 154 -2.93 -7.11 -3.29
N ARG A 155 -4.03 -6.50 -3.73
CA ARG A 155 -4.10 -5.06 -4.05
C ARG A 155 -5.02 -4.34 -3.08
N ILE A 156 -4.53 -3.25 -2.50
CA ILE A 156 -5.33 -2.34 -1.66
C ILE A 156 -5.60 -1.06 -2.45
N LEU A 157 -6.88 -0.70 -2.57
CA LEU A 157 -7.43 0.41 -3.35
C LEU A 157 -8.15 1.45 -2.51
#